data_AF-A0A7W7ZGQ8-F1
#
_entry.id   AF-A0A7W7ZGQ8-F1
#
_cell.length_a   1.000
_cell.length_b   1.000
_cell.length_c   1.000
_cell.angle_alpha   90.00
_cell.angle_beta   90.00
_cell.angle_gamma   90.00
#
_symmetry.space_group_name_H-M   'P 1'
#
loop_
_entity.id
_entity.type
_entity.pdbx_description
1 polymer ?
#
loop_
_entity_poly.entity_id
_entity_poly.type
_entity_poly.pdbx_seq_one_letter_code
_entity_poly.pdbx_strand_id
1 'polypeptide(L)'
;MEALRAWFDATLQTLSAKSDMAGAIRYAISRWTALTRYLDDGEVEIDNNAAERELRVVAVGRKNYLFAGSNRGGERAPAFYSLIGSAKLNGLNPEIYLRHVLTRIGDHPINRIAELLRAGQAELTPGLLLAADVPSSED
;
A
#
# COMPACT_ATOMS: atom_id res chain seq x y z
N MET A 1 -8.35 19.86 -14.80
CA MET A 1 -7.88 20.12 -13.43
C MET A 1 -7.55 21.59 -13.14
N GLU A 2 -7.02 22.34 -14.11
CA GLU A 2 -6.72 23.77 -13.91
C GLU A 2 -7.94 24.60 -13.49
N ALA A 3 -9.11 24.35 -14.09
CA ALA A 3 -10.37 25.00 -13.70
C ALA A 3 -10.75 24.75 -12.23
N LEU A 4 -10.50 23.54 -11.71
CA LEU A 4 -10.73 23.20 -10.31
C LEU A 4 -9.74 23.95 -9.39
N ARG A 5 -8.47 24.07 -9.80
CA ARG A 5 -7.48 24.83 -9.03
C ARG A 5 -7.84 26.30 -8.96
N ALA A 6 -8.21 26.89 -10.09
CA ALA A 6 -8.67 28.28 -10.15
C ALA A 6 -9.91 28.49 -9.28
N TRP A 7 -10.84 27.53 -9.27
CA TRP A 7 -12.00 27.57 -8.38
C TRP A 7 -11.61 27.50 -6.90
N PHE A 8 -10.64 26.67 -6.52
CA PHE A 8 -10.12 26.61 -5.15
C PHE A 8 -9.45 27.93 -4.73
N ASP A 9 -8.63 28.52 -5.59
CA ASP A 9 -7.99 29.81 -5.34
C ASP A 9 -9.02 30.94 -5.17
N ALA A 10 -10.05 30.97 -6.02
CA ALA A 10 -11.16 31.92 -5.90
C ALA A 10 -11.98 31.70 -4.61
N THR A 11 -12.24 30.45 -4.25
CA THR A 11 -12.98 30.09 -3.03
C THR A 11 -12.21 30.48 -1.77
N LEU A 12 -10.88 30.40 -1.76
CA LEU A 12 -10.07 30.86 -0.63
C LEU A 12 -10.19 32.37 -0.38
N GLN A 13 -10.48 33.17 -1.40
CA GLN A 13 -10.68 34.62 -1.25
C GLN A 13 -12.00 34.97 -0.54
N THR A 14 -12.97 34.08 -0.56
CA THR A 14 -14.30 34.30 0.05
C THR A 14 -14.41 33.71 1.45
N LEU A 15 -13.49 32.83 1.84
CA LEU A 15 -13.49 32.13 3.12
C LEU A 15 -12.65 32.85 4.17
N SER A 16 -13.12 32.80 5.42
CA SER A 16 -12.27 33.16 6.56
C SER A 16 -11.06 32.23 6.62
N ALA A 17 -9.87 32.82 6.81
CA ALA A 17 -8.61 32.08 6.86
C ALA A 17 -8.60 30.97 7.92
N LYS A 18 -9.38 31.12 9.01
CA LYS A 18 -9.48 30.15 10.10
C LYS A 18 -10.55 29.07 9.91
N SER A 19 -11.30 29.08 8.81
CA SER A 19 -12.33 28.07 8.56
C SER A 19 -11.72 26.70 8.20
N ASP A 20 -12.39 25.63 8.63
CA ASP A 20 -11.99 24.25 8.30
C ASP A 20 -11.97 24.02 6.79
N MET A 21 -12.93 24.62 6.05
CA MET A 21 -12.97 24.58 4.60
C MET A 21 -11.73 25.21 3.96
N ALA A 22 -11.30 26.38 4.45
CA ALA A 22 -10.07 27.01 3.95
C ALA A 22 -8.83 26.16 4.28
N GLY A 23 -8.83 25.47 5.44
CA GLY A 23 -7.82 24.48 5.78
C GLY A 23 -7.76 23.32 4.79
N ALA A 24 -8.90 22.72 4.48
CA ALA A 24 -9.02 21.61 3.53
C ALA A 24 -8.59 22.01 2.10
N ILE A 25 -9.01 23.18 1.62
CA ILE A 25 -8.61 23.68 0.29
C ILE A 25 -7.10 23.92 0.22
N ARG A 26 -6.51 24.59 1.23
CA ARG A 26 -5.05 24.80 1.26
C ARG A 26 -4.27 23.49 1.28
N TYR A 27 -4.76 22.51 2.02
CA TYR A 27 -4.19 21.17 2.04
C TYR A 27 -4.22 20.52 0.65
N ALA A 28 -5.37 20.55 -0.04
CA ALA A 28 -5.50 20.05 -1.40
C ALA A 28 -4.55 20.75 -2.38
N ILE A 29 -4.48 22.10 -2.34
CA ILE A 29 -3.57 22.88 -3.19
C ILE A 29 -2.10 22.55 -2.89
N SER A 30 -1.71 22.45 -1.61
CA SER A 30 -0.33 22.12 -1.23
C SER A 30 0.14 20.76 -1.75
N ARG A 31 -0.82 19.86 -2.05
CA ARG A 31 -0.58 18.50 -2.55
C ARG A 31 -1.05 18.32 -3.99
N TRP A 32 -1.19 19.41 -4.74
CA TRP A 32 -1.77 19.39 -6.08
C TRP A 32 -1.08 18.38 -7.02
N THR A 33 0.25 18.32 -7.00
CA THR A 33 1.03 17.36 -7.79
C THR A 33 0.66 15.91 -7.47
N ALA A 34 0.52 15.57 -6.19
CA ALA A 34 0.11 14.23 -5.79
C ALA A 34 -1.35 13.95 -6.16
N LEU A 35 -2.24 14.92 -5.95
CA LEU A 35 -3.68 14.84 -6.27
C LEU A 35 -3.95 14.66 -7.78
N THR A 36 -3.04 15.14 -8.63
CA THR A 36 -3.19 15.09 -10.09
C THR A 36 -2.37 14.00 -10.76
N ARG A 37 -1.59 13.23 -10.00
CA ARG A 37 -0.65 12.23 -10.54
C ARG A 37 -1.31 11.17 -11.41
N TYR A 38 -2.53 10.75 -11.06
CA TYR A 38 -3.30 9.75 -11.82
C TYR A 38 -3.63 10.20 -13.26
N LEU A 39 -3.55 11.50 -13.56
CA LEU A 39 -3.78 12.00 -14.91
C LEU A 39 -2.60 11.73 -15.85
N ASP A 40 -1.39 11.59 -15.29
CA ASP A 40 -0.18 11.32 -16.05
C ASP A 40 0.17 9.82 -16.06
N ASP A 41 -0.43 9.04 -15.15
CA ASP A 41 -0.05 7.67 -14.84
C ASP A 41 -1.30 6.83 -14.59
N GLY A 42 -1.74 6.09 -15.62
CA GLY A 42 -2.99 5.31 -15.59
C GLY A 42 -2.94 4.08 -14.69
N GLU A 43 -1.76 3.70 -14.18
CA GLU A 43 -1.64 2.65 -13.16
C GLU A 43 -1.98 3.17 -11.75
N VAL A 44 -2.05 4.49 -11.57
CA VAL A 44 -2.35 5.12 -10.29
C VAL A 44 -3.85 5.37 -10.18
N GLU A 45 -4.46 4.80 -9.15
CA GLU A 45 -5.86 5.06 -8.78
C GLU A 45 -6.08 6.54 -8.39
N ILE A 46 -7.25 7.09 -8.73
CA ILE A 46 -7.63 8.46 -8.35
C ILE A 46 -7.80 8.63 -6.84
N ASP A 47 -8.10 7.53 -6.15
CA ASP A 47 -8.31 7.49 -4.71
C ASP A 47 -7.27 6.61 -4.02
N ASN A 48 -7.22 6.70 -2.69
CA ASN A 48 -6.32 5.92 -1.85
C ASN A 48 -7.00 4.69 -1.24
N ASN A 49 -8.17 4.26 -1.73
CA ASN A 49 -8.99 3.23 -1.08
C ASN A 49 -8.24 1.91 -0.94
N ALA A 50 -7.44 1.53 -1.95
CA ALA A 50 -6.60 0.34 -1.90
C ALA A 50 -5.59 0.42 -0.73
N ALA A 51 -4.91 1.56 -0.57
CA ALA A 51 -3.97 1.79 0.53
C ALA A 51 -4.67 1.81 1.89
N GLU A 52 -5.84 2.44 2.00
CA GLU A 52 -6.63 2.48 3.23
C GLU A 52 -7.14 1.10 3.64
N ARG A 53 -7.59 0.29 2.67
CA ARG A 53 -8.04 -1.09 2.90
C ARG A 53 -6.90 -1.95 3.46
N GLU A 54 -5.69 -1.81 2.94
CA GLU A 54 -4.52 -2.53 3.46
C GLU A 54 -4.14 -2.03 4.87
N LEU A 55 -4.16 -0.72 5.11
CA LEU A 55 -3.89 -0.14 6.44
C LEU A 55 -4.95 -0.49 7.48
N ARG A 56 -6.18 -0.83 7.07
CA ARG A 56 -7.25 -1.26 7.97
C ARG A 56 -6.85 -2.51 8.77
N VAL A 57 -6.05 -3.40 8.20
CA VAL A 57 -5.53 -4.59 8.89
C VAL A 57 -4.66 -4.18 10.08
N VAL A 58 -3.82 -3.15 9.93
CA VAL A 58 -2.99 -2.60 11.00
C VAL A 58 -3.86 -1.95 12.08
N ALA A 59 -4.88 -1.19 11.69
CA ALA A 59 -5.81 -0.54 12.62
C ALA A 59 -6.62 -1.55 13.45
N VAL A 60 -7.12 -2.62 12.83
CA VAL A 60 -7.79 -3.74 13.52
C VAL A 60 -6.81 -4.48 14.41
N GLY A 61 -5.61 -4.79 13.90
CA GLY A 61 -4.55 -5.44 14.64
C GLY A 61 -4.21 -4.69 15.94
N ARG A 62 -4.03 -3.37 15.88
CA ARG A 62 -3.77 -2.53 17.07
C ARG A 62 -4.80 -2.69 18.18
N LYS A 63 -6.08 -2.94 17.85
CA LYS A 63 -7.12 -3.24 18.86
C LYS A 63 -6.99 -4.65 19.45
N ASN A 64 -6.38 -5.58 18.74
CA ASN A 64 -6.17 -6.97 19.17
C ASN A 64 -4.83 -7.17 19.88
N TYR A 65 -3.85 -6.29 19.67
CA TYR A 65 -2.54 -6.30 20.33
C TYR A 65 -2.53 -5.35 21.54
N LEU A 66 -3.49 -5.51 22.46
CA LEU A 66 -3.62 -4.69 23.68
C LEU A 66 -2.34 -4.68 24.54
N PHE A 67 -1.45 -5.66 24.33
CA PHE A 67 -0.14 -5.78 24.96
C PHE A 67 0.96 -5.86 23.90
N ALA A 68 1.28 -4.73 23.26
CA ALA A 68 2.59 -4.59 22.62
C ALA A 68 3.65 -4.61 23.74
N GLY A 69 4.16 -5.79 24.09
CA GLY A 69 4.97 -6.04 25.29
C GLY A 69 6.31 -5.29 25.36
N SER A 70 6.67 -4.48 24.36
CA SER A 70 7.75 -3.50 24.40
C SER A 70 7.66 -2.50 23.24
N ASN A 71 8.20 -1.29 23.42
CA ASN A 71 8.34 -0.30 22.33
C ASN A 71 9.10 -0.89 21.12
N ARG A 72 10.13 -1.71 21.37
CA ARG A 72 10.90 -2.41 20.34
C ARG A 72 10.04 -3.37 19.51
N GLY A 73 9.04 -4.01 20.12
CA GLY A 73 8.06 -4.84 19.41
C GLY A 73 7.14 -4.01 18.51
N GLY A 74 6.74 -2.83 18.99
CA GLY A 74 5.97 -1.85 18.21
C GLY A 74 6.70 -1.33 16.97
N GLU A 75 8.02 -1.13 17.05
CA GLU A 75 8.87 -0.72 15.92
C GLU A 75 9.04 -1.82 14.87
N ARG A 76 9.01 -3.09 15.28
CA ARG A 76 9.20 -4.24 14.37
C ARG A 76 7.93 -4.64 13.63
N ALA A 77 6.76 -4.41 14.21
CA ALA A 77 5.48 -4.77 13.60
C ALA A 77 5.26 -4.15 12.20
N PRO A 78 5.56 -2.85 11.96
CA PRO A 78 5.51 -2.26 10.62
C PRO A 78 6.31 -3.03 9.57
N ALA A 79 7.50 -3.52 9.90
CA ALA A 79 8.32 -4.30 8.96
C ALA A 79 7.60 -5.58 8.52
N PHE A 80 6.94 -6.28 9.45
CA PHE A 80 6.14 -7.46 9.11
C PHE A 80 4.91 -7.12 8.26
N TYR A 81 4.20 -6.03 8.57
CA TYR A 81 3.08 -5.58 7.74
C TYR A 81 3.51 -5.23 6.33
N SER A 82 4.65 -4.54 6.16
CA SER A 82 5.20 -4.21 4.86
C SER A 82 5.59 -5.46 4.07
N LEU A 83 6.20 -6.47 4.71
CA LEU A 83 6.52 -7.75 4.06
C LEU A 83 5.27 -8.51 3.61
N ILE A 84 4.25 -8.59 4.47
CA ILE A 84 2.98 -9.25 4.15
C ILE A 84 2.24 -8.52 3.03
N GLY A 85 2.14 -7.18 3.11
CA GLY A 85 1.51 -6.37 2.08
C GLY A 85 2.21 -6.50 0.74
N SER A 86 3.55 -6.47 0.74
CA SER A 86 4.34 -6.67 -0.49
C SER A 86 4.12 -8.06 -1.08
N ALA A 87 4.06 -9.12 -0.26
CA ALA A 87 3.78 -10.47 -0.73
C ALA A 87 2.41 -10.56 -1.42
N LYS A 88 1.36 -10.00 -0.80
CA LYS A 88 0.02 -9.96 -1.39
C LYS A 88 -0.03 -9.18 -2.70
N LEU A 89 0.61 -8.01 -2.75
CA LEU A 89 0.68 -7.18 -3.97
C LEU A 89 1.38 -7.90 -5.13
N ASN A 90 2.29 -8.83 -4.82
CA ASN A 90 2.98 -9.67 -5.81
C ASN A 90 2.25 -11.01 -6.07
N GLY A 91 1.01 -11.18 -5.60
CA GLY A 91 0.23 -12.41 -5.79
C GLY A 91 0.77 -13.64 -5.02
N LEU A 92 1.62 -13.43 -4.03
CA LEU A 92 2.21 -14.51 -3.23
C LEU A 92 1.36 -14.81 -2.00
N ASN A 93 1.31 -16.08 -1.59
CA ASN A 93 0.78 -16.45 -0.28
C ASN A 93 1.72 -15.93 0.83
N PRO A 94 1.28 -15.01 1.71
CA PRO A 94 2.15 -14.40 2.71
C PRO A 94 2.71 -15.39 3.73
N GLU A 95 1.97 -16.45 4.07
CA GLU A 95 2.43 -17.46 5.02
C GLU A 95 3.61 -18.24 4.44
N ILE A 96 3.46 -18.73 3.20
CA ILE A 96 4.50 -19.52 2.54
C ILE A 96 5.73 -18.64 2.29
N TYR A 97 5.52 -17.38 1.86
CA TYR A 97 6.60 -16.40 1.69
C TYR A 97 7.37 -16.16 3.00
N LEU A 98 6.68 -15.86 4.10
CA LEU A 98 7.34 -15.62 5.38
C LEU A 98 8.06 -16.86 5.89
N ARG A 99 7.46 -18.04 5.77
CA ARG A 99 8.10 -19.31 6.16
C ARG A 99 9.41 -19.50 5.39
N HIS A 100 9.37 -19.29 4.09
CA HIS A 100 10.53 -19.41 3.20
C HIS A 100 11.64 -18.41 3.53
N VAL A 101 11.30 -17.15 3.79
CA VAL A 101 12.29 -16.13 4.18
C VAL A 101 12.87 -16.44 5.55
N LEU A 102 12.02 -16.68 6.56
CA LEU A 102 12.46 -16.87 7.95
C LEU A 102 13.29 -18.15 8.16
N THR A 103 13.05 -19.20 7.37
CA THR A 103 13.85 -20.44 7.43
C THR A 103 15.24 -20.29 6.81
N ARG A 104 15.45 -19.30 5.93
CA ARG A 104 16.71 -19.14 5.18
C ARG A 104 17.52 -17.92 5.62
N ILE A 105 16.87 -16.88 6.14
CA ILE A 105 17.51 -15.58 6.44
C ILE A 105 18.69 -15.66 7.41
N GLY A 106 18.69 -16.63 8.34
CA GLY A 106 19.76 -16.77 9.33
C GLY A 106 21.12 -17.15 8.72
N ASP A 107 21.09 -17.98 7.67
CA ASP A 107 22.28 -18.49 7.00
C ASP A 107 22.51 -17.83 5.61
N HIS A 108 21.61 -16.92 5.20
CA HIS A 108 21.66 -16.30 3.88
C HIS A 108 22.62 -15.12 3.83
N PRO A 109 23.48 -15.00 2.80
CA PRO A 109 24.39 -13.86 2.67
C PRO A 109 23.62 -12.54 2.52
N ILE A 110 24.01 -11.53 3.30
CA ILE A 110 23.36 -10.20 3.27
C ILE A 110 23.43 -9.53 1.88
N ASN A 111 24.49 -9.79 1.12
CA ASN A 111 24.66 -9.27 -0.25
C ASN A 111 23.85 -10.04 -1.31
N ARG A 112 23.10 -11.08 -0.91
CA ARG A 112 22.27 -11.90 -1.80
C ARG A 112 20.79 -11.93 -1.41
N ILE A 113 20.32 -11.01 -0.58
CA ILE A 113 18.92 -10.97 -0.11
C ILE A 113 17.90 -11.02 -1.26
N ALA A 114 18.21 -10.47 -2.43
CA ALA A 114 17.34 -10.54 -3.61
C ALA A 114 16.99 -11.98 -4.04
N GLU A 115 17.84 -12.96 -3.74
CA GLU A 115 17.57 -14.37 -4.00
C GLU A 115 16.43 -14.92 -3.12
N LEU A 116 16.17 -14.32 -1.95
CA LEU A 116 15.03 -14.70 -1.11
C LEU A 116 13.69 -14.25 -1.72
N LEU A 117 13.70 -13.22 -2.58
CA LEU A 117 12.53 -12.77 -3.33
C LEU A 117 12.31 -13.65 -4.57
N ARG A 118 13.37 -13.92 -5.34
CA ARG A 118 13.32 -14.70 -6.59
C ARG A 118 13.13 -16.21 -6.34
N ALA A 119 13.80 -16.72 -5.31
CA ALA A 119 13.67 -18.04 -4.69
C ALA A 119 12.22 -18.52 -4.55
N GLY A 120 11.40 -17.59 -4.05
CA GLY A 120 10.02 -17.86 -3.70
C GLY A 120 9.07 -17.82 -4.90
N GLN A 121 9.26 -16.96 -5.88
CA GLN A 121 8.22 -16.74 -6.91
C GLN A 121 7.83 -18.00 -7.71
N ALA A 122 8.75 -18.95 -7.90
CA ALA A 122 8.49 -20.21 -8.60
C ALA A 122 7.84 -21.31 -7.72
N GLU A 123 8.09 -21.30 -6.40
CA GLU A 123 7.55 -22.30 -5.45
C GLU A 123 6.33 -21.80 -4.65
N LEU A 124 6.12 -20.48 -4.59
CA LEU A 124 5.10 -19.79 -3.78
C LEU A 124 3.83 -19.44 -4.57
N THR A 125 3.77 -19.81 -5.86
CA THR A 125 2.60 -19.71 -6.74
C THR A 125 1.99 -21.07 -7.12
N PRO A 126 1.72 -22.01 -6.19
CA PRO A 126 0.88 -23.16 -6.53
C PRO A 126 -0.58 -22.67 -6.63
N GLY A 127 -0.93 -22.01 -7.74
CA GLY A 127 -2.30 -21.57 -8.01
C GLY A 127 -2.49 -20.46 -9.06
N LEU A 128 -1.46 -19.68 -9.41
CA LEU A 128 -1.67 -18.59 -10.38
C LEU A 128 -1.63 -19.03 -11.86
N LEU A 129 -1.20 -20.27 -12.14
CA LEU A 129 -1.26 -20.82 -13.51
C LEU A 129 -2.68 -21.26 -13.92
N LEU A 130 -3.65 -21.29 -13.00
CA LEU A 130 -5.02 -21.76 -13.27
C LEU A 130 -6.06 -20.63 -13.40
N ALA A 131 -5.69 -19.38 -13.11
CA ALA A 131 -6.60 -18.23 -13.20
C ALA A 131 -6.39 -17.36 -14.46
N ALA A 132 -5.40 -17.71 -15.30
CA ALA A 132 -5.14 -17.04 -16.57
C ALA A 132 -5.92 -17.65 -17.76
N ASP A 133 -6.58 -18.81 -17.59
CA ASP A 133 -7.52 -19.34 -18.57
C ASP A 133 -8.93 -18.78 -18.30
N VAL A 134 -9.15 -17.54 -18.71
CA VAL A 134 -10.49 -17.10 -19.10
C VAL A 134 -10.66 -17.56 -20.55
N PRO A 135 -11.48 -18.58 -20.85
CA PRO A 135 -11.75 -18.90 -22.23
C PRO A 135 -12.52 -17.73 -22.85
N SER A 136 -11.96 -17.24 -23.95
CA SER A 136 -12.68 -16.38 -24.88
C SER A 136 -13.83 -17.17 -25.51
N SER A 137 -14.95 -16.45 -25.72
CA SER A 137 -16.08 -16.72 -26.62
C SER A 137 -17.16 -17.78 -26.27
N GLU A 138 -18.40 -17.36 -26.59
CA GLU A 138 -19.71 -18.05 -26.69
C GLU A 138 -20.49 -18.13 -25.35
N ASP A 139 -21.62 -17.45 -25.11
CA ASP A 139 -22.69 -16.84 -25.94
C ASP A 139 -23.17 -15.48 -25.38
#